data_AF-A0A9X6QSL0-F1
#
_entry.id   AF-A0A9X6QSL0-F1
#
_cell.length_a   1.000
_cell.length_b   1.000
_cell.length_c   1.000
_cell.angle_alpha   90.00
_cell.angle_beta   90.00
_cell.angle_gamma   90.00
#
_symmetry.space_group_name_H-M   'P 1'
#
loop_
_entity.id
_entity.type
_entity.pdbx_description
1 polymer ?
#
loop_
_entity_poly.entity_id
_entity_poly.type
_entity_poly.pdbx_seq_one_letter_code
_entity_poly.pdbx_strand_id
1 'polypeptide(L)' 'MHMHCKRCEHCGTTKGRFHVDHIVPLNQGGLDEISNLQFLCQSCNLRKSSSFDSFKVII' A
#
# COMPACT_ATOMS: atom_id res chain seq x y z
N MET A 1 19.66 8.13 5.00
CA MET A 1 18.29 8.68 5.08
C MET A 1 17.66 8.50 3.70
N HIS A 2 17.08 7.32 3.43
CA HIS A 2 16.53 7.00 2.11
C HIS A 2 15.23 7.77 1.91
N MET A 3 15.28 8.76 1.04
CA MET A 3 14.14 9.58 0.63
C MET A 3 13.23 8.73 -0.26
N HIS A 4 12.43 7.85 0.33
CA HIS A 4 11.29 7.29 -0.38
C HIS A 4 10.32 8.43 -0.63
N CYS A 5 10.20 8.78 -1.91
CA CYS A 5 9.23 9.72 -2.45
C CYS A 5 7.89 9.46 -1.74
N LYS A 6 7.36 10.46 -1.01
CA LYS A 6 6.13 10.35 -0.22
C LYS A 6 4.91 10.23 -1.14
N ARG A 7 4.90 9.32 -2.09
CA ARG A 7 3.86 9.17 -3.10
C ARG A 7 3.10 7.88 -2.82
N CYS A 8 1.78 7.99 -2.76
CA CYS A 8 0.91 6.81 -2.68
C CYS A 8 1.09 5.98 -3.95
N GLU A 9 1.39 4.70 -3.80
CA GLU A 9 1.63 3.83 -4.96
C GLU A 9 0.34 3.53 -5.73
N HIS A 10 -0.83 3.62 -5.08
CA HIS A 10 -2.13 3.42 -5.74
C HIS A 10 -2.66 4.65 -6.49
N CYS A 11 -2.68 5.84 -5.85
CA CYS A 11 -3.30 7.04 -6.43
C CYS A 11 -2.32 8.18 -6.76
N GLY A 12 -1.06 8.05 -6.36
CA GLY A 12 -0.03 9.03 -6.65
C GLY A 12 -0.04 10.31 -5.80
N THR A 13 -0.91 10.44 -4.80
CA THR A 13 -0.90 11.63 -3.93
C THR A 13 0.40 11.73 -3.15
N THR A 14 0.91 12.95 -2.99
CA THR A 14 2.08 13.25 -2.16
C THR A 14 1.75 13.91 -0.82
N LYS A 15 0.46 14.02 -0.51
CA LYS A 15 -0.06 14.76 0.65
C LYS A 15 -0.83 13.83 1.58
N GLY A 16 -0.80 14.15 2.87
CA GLY A 16 -1.56 13.48 3.91
C GLY A 16 -0.75 12.46 4.71
N ARG A 17 -1.47 11.58 5.43
CA ARG A 17 -0.91 10.46 6.19
C ARG A 17 -0.75 9.25 5.29
N PHE A 18 0.33 8.51 5.51
CA PHE A 18 0.68 7.32 4.75
C PHE A 18 0.87 6.12 5.66
N HIS A 19 0.63 4.95 5.10
CA HIS A 19 0.67 3.65 5.75
C HIS A 19 1.44 2.68 4.85
N VAL A 20 2.22 1.81 5.47
CA VAL A 20 2.79 0.62 4.81
C VAL A 20 1.78 -0.51 5.00
N ASP A 21 1.38 -1.16 3.92
CA ASP A 21 0.38 -2.24 3.93
C ASP A 21 0.81 -3.37 2.99
N HIS A 22 0.31 -4.58 3.22
CA HIS A 22 0.61 -5.72 2.35
C HIS A 22 -0.20 -5.66 1.05
N ILE A 23 0.45 -5.83 -0.10
CA ILE A 23 -0.17 -5.95 -1.43
C ILE A 23 -1.19 -7.08 -1.43
N VAL A 24 -0.74 -8.29 -1.08
CA VAL A 24 -1.60 -9.44 -0.78
C VAL A 24 -1.76 -9.53 0.73
N PRO A 25 -2.98 -9.48 1.27
CA PRO A 25 -3.24 -9.68 2.70
C PRO A 25 -2.64 -10.99 3.22
N LEU A 26 -2.10 -10.96 4.44
CA LEU A 26 -1.53 -12.17 5.08
C LEU A 26 -2.57 -13.30 5.20
N ASN A 27 -3.84 -12.97 5.46
CA ASN A 27 -4.93 -13.94 5.54
C ASN A 27 -5.34 -14.55 4.17
N GLN A 28 -4.82 -14.02 3.07
CA GLN A 28 -5.00 -14.55 1.70
C GLN A 28 -3.72 -15.22 1.18
N GLY A 29 -2.73 -15.47 2.05
CA GLY A 29 -1.46 -16.09 1.68
C GLY A 29 -0.38 -15.11 1.23
N GLY A 30 -0.53 -13.81 1.52
CA GLY A 30 0.53 -12.83 1.37
C GLY A 30 1.70 -13.10 2.32
N LEU A 31 2.92 -12.72 1.89
CA LEU A 31 4.14 -12.88 2.68
C LEU A 31 4.54 -11.56 3.35
N ASP A 32 5.27 -11.63 4.46
CA ASP A 32 5.86 -10.45 5.12
C ASP A 32 7.20 -10.05 4.46
N GLU A 33 7.20 -10.00 3.13
CA GLU A 33 8.37 -9.69 2.30
C GLU A 33 8.28 -8.25 1.80
N ILE A 34 9.42 -7.56 1.63
CA ILE A 34 9.47 -6.19 1.12
C ILE A 34 8.75 -6.07 -0.24
N SER A 35 8.83 -7.11 -1.06
CA SER A 35 8.14 -7.20 -2.37
C SER A 35 6.61 -7.24 -2.27
N ASN A 36 6.08 -7.57 -1.10
CA ASN A 36 4.65 -7.58 -0.79
C ASN A 36 4.24 -6.36 0.04
N LEU A 37 5.09 -5.37 0.27
CA LEU A 37 4.74 -4.14 0.97
C LEU A 37 4.51 -2.99 -0.03
N GLN A 38 3.52 -2.15 0.25
CA GLN A 38 3.22 -0.94 -0.52
C GLN A 38 2.95 0.26 0.38
N PHE A 39 3.26 1.45 -0.13
CA PHE A 39 3.06 2.73 0.54
C PHE A 39 1.76 3.41 0.07
N LEU A 40 0.75 3.42 0.93
CA LEU A 40 -0.58 3.93 0.61
C LEU A 40 -0.90 5.19 1.42
N CYS A 41 -1.61 6.13 0.81
CA CYS A 41 -2.24 7.20 1.59
C CYS A 41 -3.40 6.62 2.43
N GLN A 42 -3.77 7.30 3.51
CA GLN A 42 -4.84 6.89 4.40
C GLN A 42 -6.13 6.51 3.65
N SER A 43 -6.55 7.31 2.66
CA SER A 43 -7.76 7.03 1.88
C SER A 43 -7.67 5.74 1.07
N CYS A 44 -6.52 5.45 0.45
CA CYS A 44 -6.31 4.22 -0.31
C CYS A 44 -6.21 3.00 0.62
N ASN A 45 -5.52 3.16 1.74
CA ASN A 45 -5.41 2.12 2.76
C ASN A 45 -6.79 1.71 3.31
N LEU A 46 -7.63 2.70 3.65
CA LEU A 46 -9.00 2.46 4.12
C LEU A 46 -9.86 1.75 3.05
N ARG A 47 -9.79 2.21 1.80
CA ARG A 47 -10.49 1.54 0.67
C ARG A 47 -10.03 0.10 0.47
N LYS A 48 -8.76 -0.21 0.70
CA LYS A 48 -8.24 -1.58 0.60
C LYS A 48 -8.85 -2.45 1.70
N SER A 49 -8.79 -1.97 2.94
CA SER A 49 -9.31 -2.69 4.11
C SER A 49 -10.81 -2.98 4.02
N SER A 50 -11.59 -2.11 3.36
CA SER A 50 -13.03 -2.30 3.19
C SER A 50 -13.40 -3.31 2.08
N SER A 51 -12.47 -3.67 1.19
CA SER A 51 -12.81 -4.34 -0.07
C SER A 51 -12.25 -5.77 -0.20
N PHE A 52 -11.47 -6.27 0.78
CA PHE A 52 -10.66 -7.51 0.65
C PHE A 52 -9.81 -7.58 -0.64
N ASP A 53 -9.54 -6.42 -1.26
CA ASP A 53 -8.92 -6.33 -2.56
C ASP A 53 -7.39 -6.33 -2.42
N SER A 54 -6.72 -7.09 -3.28
CA SER A 54 -5.27 -7.07 -3.41
C SER A 54 -4.88 -6.01 -4.42
N PHE A 55 -4.73 -4.75 -3.98
CA PHE A 55 -4.22 -3.69 -4.86
C PHE A 55 -2.77 -4.00 -5.24
N LYS A 56 -2.56 -4.56 -6.43
CA LYS A 56 -1.25 -4.65 -7.07
C LYS A 56 -1.04 -3.41 -7.92
N VAL A 57 -0.09 -2.57 -7.52
CA VAL A 57 0.33 -1.44 -8.34
C VAL A 57 1.14 -2.00 -9.51
N ILE A 58 0.56 -1.95 -10.71
CA ILE A 58 1.29 -2.20 -11.95
C ILE A 58 1.99 -0.87 -12.25
N ILE A 59 3.28 -0.80 -11.91
CA ILE A 59 4.17 0.27 -12.38
C ILE A 59 4.47 0.03 -13.86
#